data_AF-A0AA38IC35-F1
#
_entry.id   AF-A0AA38IC35-F1
#
_cell.length_a   1.000
_cell.length_b   1.000
_cell.length_c   1.000
_cell.angle_alpha   90.00
_cell.angle_beta   90.00
_cell.angle_gamma   90.00
#
_symmetry.space_group_name_H-M   'P 1'
#
loop_
_entity.id
_entity.type
_entity.pdbx_description
1 polymer ?
#
loop_
_entity_poly.entity_id
_entity_poly.type
_entity_poly.pdbx_seq_one_letter_code
_entity_poly.pdbx_strand_id
1 'polypeptide(L)'
;MVCKKRALWKRFKNSRSDTDYAAHRAYSNHLSVEIKAAKRTYELRVANSKDPKILYKYISNRLTGPVRNPQLRNENGVIVTDDEIIANLFAETFAQSYTRETVTNTTPLLSTPKVNFALSDIAFPEELIKIKLSKLKSTTSPRPDGITPTVLNKCAETVCIPLKILMTQSFQNSQLPEDRSLAI
;
A
#
# COMPACT_ATOMS: atom_id res chain seq x y z
N MET A 1 -1.37 -36.47 10.41
CA MET A 1 -1.96 -37.08 9.18
C MET A 1 -0.93 -37.72 8.26
N VAL A 2 0.09 -36.99 7.78
CA VAL A 2 1.12 -37.52 6.84
C VAL A 2 1.92 -38.68 7.45
N CYS A 3 2.25 -38.62 8.74
CA CYS A 3 2.97 -39.69 9.44
C CYS A 3 2.19 -41.03 9.46
N LYS A 4 0.85 -40.99 9.56
CA LYS A 4 0.00 -42.19 9.58
C LYS A 4 -0.09 -42.84 8.20
N LYS A 5 -0.17 -42.06 7.12
CA LYS A 5 -0.04 -42.57 5.74
C LYS A 5 1.31 -43.27 5.54
N ARG A 6 2.40 -42.65 5.99
CA ARG A 6 3.75 -43.21 5.91
C ARG A 6 3.90 -44.50 6.73
N ALA A 7 3.28 -44.56 7.91
CA ALA A 7 3.28 -45.75 8.75
C ALA A 7 2.51 -46.93 8.10
N LEU A 8 1.33 -46.68 7.55
CA LEU A 8 0.55 -47.69 6.83
C LEU A 8 1.28 -48.21 5.58
N TRP A 9 1.97 -47.33 4.84
CA TRP A 9 2.81 -47.74 3.73
C TRP A 9 3.99 -48.63 4.16
N LYS A 10 4.63 -48.30 5.29
CA LYS A 10 5.69 -49.15 5.87
C LYS A 10 5.17 -50.52 6.30
N ARG A 11 3.98 -50.58 6.91
CA ARG A 11 3.35 -51.87 7.29
C ARG A 11 3.09 -52.74 6.06
N PHE A 12 2.47 -52.18 5.01
CA PHE A 12 2.29 -52.89 3.75
C PHE A 12 3.62 -53.37 3.13
N LYS A 13 4.67 -52.54 3.14
CA LYS A 13 5.98 -52.95 2.63
C LYS A 13 6.58 -54.16 3.37
N ASN A 14 6.29 -54.31 4.67
CA ASN A 14 6.80 -55.40 5.48
C ASN A 14 5.96 -56.68 5.37
N SER A 15 4.62 -56.56 5.31
CA SER A 15 3.71 -57.71 5.27
C SER A 15 3.40 -58.20 3.85
N ARG A 16 3.48 -57.32 2.84
CA ARG A 16 3.02 -57.53 1.46
C ARG A 16 1.58 -58.07 1.34
N SER A 17 0.76 -57.87 2.37
CA SER A 17 -0.63 -58.30 2.40
C SER A 17 -1.54 -57.31 1.66
N ASP A 18 -2.52 -57.83 0.94
CA ASP A 18 -3.53 -57.02 0.24
C ASP A 18 -4.42 -56.23 1.21
N THR A 19 -4.66 -56.76 2.41
CA THR A 19 -5.43 -56.07 3.47
C THR A 19 -4.75 -54.80 3.97
N ASP A 20 -3.42 -54.83 4.13
CA ASP A 20 -2.63 -53.66 4.54
C ASP A 20 -2.54 -52.62 3.42
N TYR A 21 -2.51 -53.06 2.17
CA TYR A 21 -2.59 -52.18 1.01
C TYR A 21 -3.94 -51.45 0.94
N ALA A 22 -5.04 -52.18 1.12
CA ALA A 22 -6.38 -51.61 1.17
C ALA A 22 -6.52 -50.56 2.28
N ALA A 23 -5.99 -50.83 3.49
CA ALA A 23 -5.98 -49.88 4.59
C ALA A 23 -5.16 -48.62 4.28
N HIS A 24 -3.98 -48.75 3.67
CA HIS A 24 -3.19 -47.61 3.22
C HIS A 24 -3.93 -46.78 2.16
N ARG A 25 -4.55 -47.44 1.17
CA ARG A 25 -5.27 -46.79 0.08
C ARG A 25 -6.49 -46.02 0.60
N ALA A 26 -7.29 -46.64 1.46
CA ALA A 26 -8.43 -46.00 2.11
C ALA A 26 -8.01 -44.75 2.90
N TYR A 27 -6.95 -44.86 3.71
CA TYR A 27 -6.43 -43.71 4.45
C TYR A 27 -5.85 -42.61 3.55
N SER A 28 -5.17 -42.98 2.46
CA SER A 28 -4.64 -42.01 1.49
C SER A 28 -5.75 -41.26 0.74
N ASN A 29 -6.83 -41.94 0.39
CA ASN A 29 -8.00 -41.33 -0.23
C ASN A 29 -8.68 -40.36 0.75
N HIS A 30 -8.92 -40.81 1.98
CA HIS A 30 -9.45 -39.96 3.05
C HIS A 30 -8.61 -38.69 3.25
N LEU A 31 -7.30 -38.85 3.40
CA LEU A 31 -6.37 -37.73 3.55
C LEU A 31 -6.41 -36.78 2.35
N SER A 32 -6.55 -37.31 1.13
CA SER A 32 -6.64 -36.48 -0.08
C SER A 32 -7.92 -35.65 -0.09
N VAL A 33 -9.04 -36.20 0.40
CA VAL A 33 -10.31 -35.48 0.57
C VAL A 33 -10.16 -34.39 1.63
N GLU A 34 -9.59 -34.70 2.80
CA GLU A 34 -9.36 -33.71 3.86
C GLU A 34 -8.47 -32.55 3.41
N ILE A 35 -7.38 -32.83 2.70
CA ILE A 35 -6.48 -31.79 2.17
C ILE A 35 -7.22 -30.89 1.17
N LYS A 36 -8.02 -31.47 0.27
CA LYS A 36 -8.83 -30.71 -0.69
C LYS A 36 -9.86 -29.83 0.03
N ALA A 37 -10.54 -30.37 1.05
CA ALA A 37 -11.50 -29.63 1.85
C ALA A 37 -10.84 -28.46 2.59
N ALA A 38 -9.73 -28.72 3.30
CA ALA A 38 -8.98 -27.68 4.00
C ALA A 38 -8.47 -26.58 3.05
N LYS A 39 -8.00 -26.95 1.86
CA LYS A 39 -7.57 -26.00 0.83
C LYS A 39 -8.74 -25.12 0.36
N ARG A 40 -9.90 -25.72 0.07
CA ARG A 40 -11.11 -24.99 -0.33
C ARG A 40 -11.58 -24.01 0.75
N THR A 41 -11.60 -24.44 2.02
CA THR A 41 -11.98 -23.56 3.14
C THR A 41 -11.03 -22.38 3.27
N TYR A 42 -9.73 -22.60 3.09
CA TYR A 42 -8.73 -21.53 3.07
C TYR A 42 -8.94 -20.56 1.91
N GLU A 43 -9.16 -21.06 0.69
CA GLU A 43 -9.39 -20.23 -0.50
C GLU A 43 -10.67 -19.40 -0.39
N LEU A 44 -11.77 -19.98 0.15
CA LEU A 44 -13.00 -19.23 0.44
C LEU A 44 -12.77 -18.11 1.45
N ARG A 45 -11.97 -18.36 2.49
CA ARG A 45 -11.60 -17.33 3.47
C ARG A 45 -10.80 -16.19 2.84
N VAL A 46 -9.91 -16.51 1.90
CA VAL A 46 -9.16 -15.49 1.13
C VAL A 46 -10.11 -14.67 0.27
N ALA A 47 -11.03 -15.31 -0.45
CA ALA A 47 -11.99 -14.66 -1.33
C ALA A 47 -12.99 -13.77 -0.59
N ASN A 48 -13.44 -14.19 0.60
CA ASN A 48 -14.41 -13.45 1.41
C ASN A 48 -13.77 -12.38 2.30
N SER A 49 -12.44 -12.23 2.28
CA SER A 49 -11.78 -11.23 3.10
C SER A 49 -11.94 -9.83 2.51
N LYS A 50 -12.18 -8.83 3.38
CA LYS A 50 -12.18 -7.41 3.01
C LYS A 50 -10.76 -6.86 2.82
N ASP A 51 -9.74 -7.57 3.30
CA ASP A 51 -8.35 -7.11 3.27
C ASP A 51 -7.66 -7.58 1.97
N PRO A 52 -7.35 -6.68 1.02
CA PRO A 52 -6.75 -7.07 -0.26
C PRO A 52 -5.35 -7.68 -0.10
N LYS A 53 -4.66 -7.38 1.02
CA LYS A 53 -3.36 -7.96 1.36
C LYS A 53 -3.37 -9.48 1.45
N ILE A 54 -4.49 -10.07 1.88
CA ILE A 54 -4.62 -11.52 2.02
C ILE A 54 -4.65 -12.19 0.64
N LEU A 55 -5.32 -11.57 -0.33
CA LEU A 55 -5.32 -12.00 -1.73
C LEU A 55 -3.92 -11.87 -2.34
N TYR A 56 -3.26 -10.73 -2.18
CA TYR A 56 -1.90 -10.54 -2.71
C TYR A 56 -0.90 -11.55 -2.13
N LYS A 57 -1.00 -11.85 -0.83
CA LYS A 57 -0.20 -12.91 -0.18
C LYS A 57 -0.50 -14.30 -0.73
N TYR A 58 -1.77 -14.58 -1.05
CA TYR A 58 -2.15 -15.85 -1.67
C TYR A 58 -1.53 -16.00 -3.07
N ILE A 59 -1.60 -14.94 -3.88
CA ILE A 59 -1.04 -14.89 -5.24
C ILE A 59 0.48 -14.98 -5.19
N SER A 60 1.15 -14.19 -4.35
CA SER A 60 2.62 -14.19 -4.26
C SER A 60 3.20 -15.54 -3.85
N ASN A 61 2.53 -16.27 -2.94
CA ASN A 61 2.93 -17.63 -2.55
C ASN A 61 2.71 -18.68 -3.65
N ARG A 62 1.95 -18.37 -4.71
CA ARG A 62 1.67 -19.25 -5.85
C ARG A 62 2.53 -18.91 -7.06
N LEU A 63 2.94 -17.66 -7.20
CA LEU A 63 3.88 -17.23 -8.22
C LEU A 63 5.28 -17.71 -7.83
N THR A 64 5.76 -18.77 -8.47
CA THR A 64 7.08 -19.38 -8.25
C THR A 64 8.20 -18.66 -9.01
N GLY A 65 8.22 -17.33 -8.94
CA GLY A 65 9.28 -16.52 -9.52
C GLY A 65 9.63 -15.38 -8.58
N PRO A 66 10.90 -14.94 -8.52
CA PRO A 66 11.17 -13.63 -7.96
C PRO A 66 10.29 -12.65 -8.72
N VAL A 67 9.59 -11.76 -8.01
CA VAL A 67 9.03 -10.55 -8.62
C VAL A 67 10.24 -9.80 -9.18
N ARG A 68 10.63 -10.10 -10.43
CA ARG A 68 11.69 -9.40 -11.11
C ARG A 68 11.11 -8.03 -11.38
N ASN A 69 11.67 -7.02 -10.74
CA ASN A 69 11.45 -5.64 -11.15
C ASN A 69 11.66 -5.60 -12.67
N PRO A 70 10.72 -5.04 -13.44
CA PRO A 70 10.89 -4.94 -14.89
C PRO A 70 12.21 -4.23 -15.17
N GLN A 71 13.09 -4.89 -15.93
CA GLN A 71 14.37 -4.31 -16.31
C GLN A 71 14.13 -3.24 -17.36
N LEU A 72 14.58 -2.03 -17.07
CA LEU A 72 14.44 -0.91 -17.99
C LEU A 72 15.60 -0.94 -18.99
N ARG A 73 15.29 -0.55 -20.22
CA ARG A 73 16.29 -0.35 -21.27
C ARG A 73 16.39 1.14 -21.53
N ASN A 74 17.62 1.62 -21.62
CA ASN A 74 17.87 2.98 -22.09
C ASN A 74 17.62 3.06 -23.61
N GLU A 75 17.66 4.27 -24.17
CA GLU A 75 17.46 4.54 -25.61
C GLU A 75 18.41 3.71 -26.51
N ASN A 76 19.60 3.41 -25.99
CA ASN A 76 20.61 2.57 -26.67
C ASN A 76 20.35 1.05 -26.57
N GLY A 77 19.22 0.63 -25.97
CA GLY A 77 18.85 -0.78 -25.80
C GLY A 77 19.57 -1.53 -24.67
N VAL A 78 20.42 -0.84 -23.89
CA VAL A 78 21.18 -1.40 -22.76
C VAL A 78 20.30 -1.48 -21.51
N ILE A 79 20.38 -2.61 -20.79
CA ILE A 79 19.67 -2.82 -19.52
C ILE A 79 20.32 -1.95 -18.43
N VAL A 80 19.51 -1.07 -17.84
CA VAL A 80 19.93 -0.21 -16.73
C VAL A 80 19.64 -0.93 -15.41
N THR A 81 20.62 -0.92 -14.50
CA THR A 81 20.52 -1.53 -13.16
C THR A 81 20.81 -0.55 -12.02
N ASP A 82 21.26 0.65 -12.35
CA ASP A 82 21.55 1.72 -11.39
C ASP A 82 20.27 2.51 -11.07
N ASP A 83 19.98 2.66 -9.78
CA ASP A 83 18.76 3.28 -9.28
C ASP A 83 18.63 4.77 -9.68
N GLU A 84 19.75 5.51 -9.73
CA GLU A 84 19.76 6.93 -10.10
C GLU A 84 19.46 7.09 -11.60
N ILE A 85 20.08 6.25 -12.43
CA ILE A 85 19.85 6.25 -13.88
C ILE A 85 18.40 5.85 -14.19
N ILE A 86 17.86 4.86 -13.46
CA ILE A 86 16.46 4.44 -13.59
C ILE A 86 15.51 5.60 -13.25
N ALA A 87 15.76 6.31 -12.14
CA ALA A 87 14.94 7.44 -11.72
C ALA A 87 14.93 8.57 -12.75
N ASN A 88 16.10 8.91 -13.29
CA ASN A 88 16.24 9.94 -14.32
C ASN A 88 15.54 9.53 -15.63
N LEU A 89 15.70 8.27 -16.06
CA LEU A 89 15.02 7.76 -17.25
C LEU A 89 13.49 7.79 -17.10
N PHE A 90 12.97 7.46 -15.91
CA PHE A 90 11.55 7.65 -15.62
C PHE A 90 11.14 9.11 -15.71
N ALA A 91 11.87 10.02 -15.07
CA ALA A 91 11.56 11.44 -15.08
C ALA A 91 11.51 11.98 -16.52
N GLU A 92 12.49 11.63 -17.36
CA GLU A 92 12.56 12.02 -18.77
C GLU A 92 11.41 11.44 -19.61
N THR A 93 11.14 10.14 -19.48
CA THR A 93 10.04 9.50 -20.24
C THR A 93 8.68 10.06 -19.86
N PHE A 94 8.45 10.34 -18.57
CA PHE A 94 7.25 11.04 -18.13
C PHE A 94 7.22 12.48 -18.67
N ALA A 95 8.33 13.23 -18.58
CA ALA A 95 8.43 14.59 -19.12
C ALA A 95 8.06 14.67 -20.60
N GLN A 96 8.48 13.70 -21.41
CA GLN A 96 8.12 13.60 -22.84
C GLN A 96 6.64 13.35 -23.09
N SER A 97 5.95 12.64 -22.18
CA SER A 97 4.51 12.35 -22.29
C SER A 97 3.61 13.53 -21.91
N TYR A 98 4.15 14.54 -21.23
CA TYR A 98 3.40 15.75 -20.90
C TYR A 98 3.27 16.66 -22.12
N THR A 99 2.05 17.14 -22.37
CA THR A 99 1.82 18.23 -23.31
C THR A 99 2.47 19.49 -22.75
N ARG A 100 3.47 20.03 -23.45
CA ARG A 100 4.07 21.32 -23.11
C ARG A 100 3.06 22.43 -23.43
N GLU A 101 2.33 22.89 -22.43
CA GLU A 101 1.43 24.02 -22.58
C GLU A 101 2.24 25.26 -23.00
N THR A 102 1.93 25.82 -24.17
CA THR A 102 2.50 27.11 -24.59
C THR A 102 1.81 28.23 -23.82
N VAL A 103 2.47 29.38 -23.63
CA VAL A 103 1.89 30.57 -22.96
C VAL A 103 0.57 31.04 -23.62
N THR A 104 0.30 30.59 -24.85
CA THR A 104 -0.92 30.84 -25.62
C THR A 104 -2.05 29.84 -25.35
N ASN A 105 -1.77 28.69 -24.73
CA ASN A 105 -2.81 27.82 -24.17
C ASN A 105 -3.34 28.52 -22.93
N THR A 106 -4.34 29.38 -23.15
CA THR A 106 -5.18 29.88 -22.07
C THR A 106 -5.67 28.66 -21.29
N THR A 107 -5.16 28.48 -20.08
CA THR A 107 -5.81 27.63 -19.08
C THR A 107 -7.29 27.91 -19.19
N PRO A 108 -8.16 26.89 -19.37
CA PRO A 108 -9.59 27.13 -19.52
C PRO A 108 -9.98 28.03 -18.35
N LEU A 109 -10.55 29.20 -18.66
CA LEU A 109 -10.97 30.15 -17.63
C LEU A 109 -11.92 29.35 -16.75
N LEU A 110 -11.43 28.95 -15.58
CA LEU A 110 -12.25 28.28 -14.59
C LEU A 110 -13.37 29.28 -14.33
N SER A 111 -14.57 28.97 -14.84
CA SER A 111 -15.75 29.78 -14.54
C SER A 111 -15.69 30.04 -13.05
N THR A 112 -15.68 31.31 -12.68
CA THR A 112 -15.66 31.74 -11.27
C THR A 112 -16.55 30.78 -10.49
N PRO A 113 -16.03 30.13 -9.44
CA PRO A 113 -16.78 29.09 -8.74
C PRO A 113 -18.16 29.65 -8.41
N LYS A 114 -19.22 28.95 -8.83
CA LYS A 114 -20.61 29.27 -8.47
C LYS A 114 -20.84 28.95 -7.00
N VAL A 115 -20.06 29.54 -6.13
CA VAL A 115 -20.12 29.35 -4.69
C VAL A 115 -20.63 30.66 -4.12
N ASN A 116 -21.94 30.71 -3.89
CA ASN A 116 -22.63 31.86 -3.27
C ASN A 116 -22.42 31.92 -1.74
N PHE A 117 -21.57 31.04 -1.20
CA PHE A 117 -21.35 30.91 0.24
C PHE A 117 -19.88 31.13 0.56
N ALA A 118 -19.56 32.32 1.09
CA ALA A 118 -18.30 32.54 1.77
C ALA A 118 -18.39 31.89 3.16
N LEU A 119 -17.35 31.15 3.56
CA LEU A 119 -17.20 30.79 4.98
C LEU A 119 -17.01 32.09 5.76
N SER A 120 -18.00 32.46 6.57
CA SER A 120 -17.98 33.66 7.40
C SER A 120 -17.17 33.47 8.69
N ASP A 121 -17.20 32.26 9.25
CA ASP A 121 -16.48 31.93 10.48
C ASP A 121 -16.07 30.45 10.50
N ILE A 122 -14.89 30.19 11.05
CA ILE A 122 -14.38 28.85 11.30
C ILE A 122 -13.62 28.83 12.63
N ALA A 123 -14.07 27.96 13.53
CA ALA A 123 -13.38 27.73 14.78
C ALA A 123 -12.31 26.64 14.61
N PHE A 124 -11.16 26.83 15.26
CA PHE A 124 -10.10 25.84 15.36
C PHE A 124 -9.92 25.39 16.83
N PRO A 125 -10.77 24.50 17.35
CA PRO A 125 -10.63 24.00 18.72
C PRO A 125 -9.32 23.24 18.91
N GLU A 126 -8.68 23.47 20.06
CA GLU A 126 -7.41 22.83 20.39
C GLU A 126 -7.54 21.30 20.47
N GLU A 127 -8.63 20.80 21.06
CA GLU A 127 -8.92 19.37 21.12
C GLU A 127 -8.95 18.73 19.72
N LEU A 128 -9.55 19.42 18.75
CA LEU A 128 -9.67 18.91 17.39
C LEU A 128 -8.31 18.90 16.68
N ILE A 129 -7.50 19.95 16.87
CA ILE A 129 -6.12 20.00 16.36
C ILE A 129 -5.29 18.86 16.98
N LYS A 130 -5.36 18.69 18.30
CA LYS A 130 -4.64 17.64 19.03
C LYS A 130 -5.03 16.24 18.54
N ILE A 131 -6.32 15.98 18.33
CA ILE A 131 -6.81 14.71 17.77
C ILE A 131 -6.29 14.49 16.35
N LYS A 132 -6.18 15.55 15.54
CA LYS A 132 -5.64 15.44 14.17
C LYS A 132 -4.14 15.16 14.18
N LEU A 133 -3.38 15.83 15.05
CA LEU A 133 -1.94 15.60 15.22
C LEU A 133 -1.63 14.18 15.73
N SER A 134 -2.41 13.66 16.69
CA SER A 134 -2.20 12.32 17.24
C SER A 134 -2.54 11.20 16.26
N LYS A 135 -3.46 11.46 15.31
CA LYS A 135 -3.83 10.55 14.23
C LYS A 135 -2.88 10.58 13.03
N LEU A 136 -1.86 11.44 13.04
CA LEU A 136 -0.83 11.44 12.00
C LEU A 136 -0.11 10.09 11.98
N LYS A 137 0.03 9.54 10.78
CA LYS A 137 0.76 8.29 10.56
C LYS A 137 2.25 8.55 10.76
N SER A 138 2.82 8.02 11.84
CA SER A 138 4.22 8.20 12.23
C SER A 138 5.25 7.69 11.21
N THR A 139 4.82 6.82 10.28
CA THR A 139 5.70 6.15 9.31
C THR A 139 5.79 6.85 7.95
N THR A 140 5.28 8.08 7.81
CA THR A 140 5.48 8.86 6.57
C THR A 140 6.81 9.60 6.60
N SER A 141 7.40 9.77 5.42
CA SER A 141 8.66 10.50 5.24
C SER A 141 8.57 11.93 5.80
N PRO A 142 9.70 12.52 6.24
CA PRO A 142 9.77 13.94 6.59
C PRO A 142 9.29 14.79 5.41
N ARG A 143 8.55 15.86 5.71
CA ARG A 143 8.20 16.87 4.71
C ARG A 143 9.45 17.73 4.39
N PRO A 144 9.50 18.51 3.30
CA PRO A 144 10.67 19.34 2.98
C PRO A 144 11.09 20.33 4.08
N ASP A 145 10.21 20.61 5.04
CA ASP A 145 10.50 21.35 6.27
C ASP A 145 11.35 20.58 7.31
N GLY A 146 11.67 19.30 7.05
CA GLY A 146 12.42 18.42 7.94
C GLY A 146 11.60 17.90 9.13
N ILE A 147 10.33 18.28 9.25
CA ILE A 147 9.48 17.91 10.39
C ILE A 147 8.84 16.55 10.11
N THR A 148 9.12 15.58 10.98
CA THR A 148 8.47 14.27 10.89
C THR A 148 7.11 14.28 11.58
N PRO A 149 6.13 13.51 11.09
CA PRO A 149 4.85 13.35 11.78
C PRO A 149 4.99 12.76 13.18
N THR A 150 6.07 12.01 13.44
CA THR A 150 6.40 11.49 14.77
C THR A 150 6.69 12.62 15.76
N VAL A 151 7.40 13.67 15.34
CA VAL A 151 7.65 14.86 16.16
C VAL A 151 6.33 15.59 16.44
N LEU A 152 5.51 15.81 15.42
CA LEU A 152 4.20 16.45 15.58
C LEU A 152 3.25 15.67 16.50
N ASN A 153 3.31 14.34 16.46
CA ASN A 153 2.50 13.49 17.33
C ASN A 153 2.97 13.58 18.79
N LYS A 154 4.28 13.50 19.04
CA LYS A 154 4.86 13.62 20.39
C LYS A 154 4.68 15.01 20.99
N CYS A 155 4.76 16.05 20.16
CA CYS A 155 4.62 17.45 20.56
C CYS A 155 3.20 17.98 20.34
N ALA A 156 2.19 17.12 20.16
CA ALA A 156 0.82 17.56 19.87
C ALA A 156 0.25 18.48 20.96
N GLU A 157 0.62 18.25 22.23
CA GLU A 157 0.23 19.08 23.38
C GLU A 157 0.72 20.52 23.22
N THR A 158 2.00 20.70 22.86
CA THR A 158 2.68 22.01 22.83
C THR A 158 2.44 22.75 21.52
N VAL A 159 2.37 22.02 20.40
CA VAL A 159 2.24 22.60 19.05
C VAL A 159 0.78 22.95 18.71
N CYS A 160 -0.19 22.40 19.44
CA CYS A 160 -1.61 22.68 19.21
C CYS A 160 -1.96 24.18 19.37
N ILE A 161 -1.43 24.84 20.40
CA ILE A 161 -1.68 26.25 20.70
C ILE A 161 -1.17 27.17 19.57
N PRO A 162 0.12 27.11 19.16
CA PRO A 162 0.60 27.96 18.06
C PRO A 162 -0.08 27.65 16.74
N LEU A 163 -0.46 26.39 16.46
CA LEU A 163 -1.22 26.04 15.26
C LEU A 163 -2.61 26.68 15.24
N LYS A 164 -3.34 26.67 16.37
CA LYS A 164 -4.63 27.35 16.47
C LYS A 164 -4.51 28.82 16.10
N ILE A 165 -3.55 29.52 16.72
CA ILE A 165 -3.31 30.95 16.47
C ILE A 165 -3.00 31.18 14.99
N LEU A 166 -2.09 30.39 14.40
CA LEU A 166 -1.68 30.52 13.02
C LEU A 166 -2.84 30.26 12.05
N MET A 167 -3.64 29.22 12.29
CA MET A 167 -4.79 28.89 11.43
C MET A 167 -5.89 29.95 11.52
N THR A 168 -6.15 30.49 12.72
CA THR A 168 -7.08 31.61 12.91
C THR A 168 -6.61 32.86 12.18
N GLN A 169 -5.34 33.23 12.32
CA GLN A 169 -4.76 34.40 11.63
C GLN A 169 -4.74 34.22 10.11
N SER A 170 -4.35 33.03 9.63
CA SER A 170 -4.35 32.68 8.21
C SER A 170 -5.75 32.79 7.60
N PHE A 171 -6.78 32.35 8.34
CA PHE A 171 -8.18 32.47 7.92
C PHE A 171 -8.64 33.94 7.90
N GLN A 172 -8.39 34.69 8.97
CA GLN A 172 -8.78 36.11 9.07
C GLN A 172 -8.11 36.97 8.00
N ASN A 173 -6.84 36.73 7.71
CA ASN A 173 -6.07 37.49 6.74
C ASN A 173 -6.26 36.99 5.30
N SER A 174 -6.99 35.89 5.09
CA SER A 174 -7.09 35.20 3.79
C SER A 174 -5.73 34.93 3.14
N GLN A 175 -4.71 34.65 3.97
CA GLN A 175 -3.33 34.44 3.54
C GLN A 175 -2.88 33.04 3.94
N LEU A 176 -2.25 32.34 3.00
CA LEU A 176 -1.64 31.03 3.23
C LEU A 176 -0.11 31.18 3.19
N PRO A 177 0.64 30.32 3.89
CA PRO A 177 2.10 30.30 3.76
C PRO A 177 2.50 30.09 2.30
N GLU A 178 3.44 30.90 1.80
CA GLU A 178 3.92 30.86 0.42
C GLU A 178 4.57 29.50 0.06
N ASP A 179 5.04 28.77 1.06
CA ASP A 179 5.87 27.57 0.92
C ASP A 179 5.05 26.27 0.72
N ARG A 180 4.09 26.29 -0.21
CA ARG A 180 3.25 25.13 -0.55
C ARG A 180 3.66 24.40 -1.84
N SER A 181 4.64 24.92 -2.58
CA SER A 181 4.88 24.55 -3.98
C SER A 181 6.14 23.71 -4.25
N LEU A 182 7.00 23.41 -3.28
CA LEU A 182 8.21 22.58 -3.53
C LEU A 182 7.96 21.06 -3.55
N ALA A 183 6.73 20.64 -3.86
CA ALA A 183 6.37 19.24 -4.06
C ALA A 183 5.71 19.08 -5.44
N ILE A 184 6.52 19.28 -6.48
CA ILE A 184 6.31 18.68 -7.80
C ILE A 184 7.48 17.72 -8.00
#